data_AF-A0A095V4V2-F1
#
_entry.id   AF-A0A095V4V2-F1
#
_cell.length_a   1.000
_cell.length_b   1.000
_cell.length_c   1.000
_cell.angle_alpha   90.00
_cell.angle_beta   90.00
_cell.angle_gamma   90.00
#
_symmetry.space_group_name_H-M   'P 1'
#
loop_
_entity.id
_entity.type
_entity.pdbx_description
1 polymer ?
#
loop_
_entity_poly.entity_id
_entity_poly.type
_entity_poly.pdbx_seq_one_letter_code
_entity_poly.pdbx_strand_id
1 'polypeptide(L)'
;MYIPDMPFRAPVTIRLQSGLERSFGSVYDALDFLENEWPLKHGERYQRAVRRCRAALNRMLPTEVAREAFIAACLEAGMPAIMVGGIAFAPSGNGRIAAS
;
A
#
# COMPACT_ATOMS: atom_id res chain seq x y z
N MET A 1 12.44 23.39 0.44
CA MET A 1 11.90 22.70 -0.74
C MET A 1 10.51 22.21 -0.37
N TYR A 2 9.45 22.83 -0.92
CA TYR A 2 8.06 22.56 -0.52
C TYR A 2 7.58 21.33 -1.28
N ILE A 3 7.69 20.16 -0.68
CA ILE A 3 7.14 18.94 -1.26
C ILE A 3 5.62 19.10 -1.19
N PRO A 4 4.88 19.02 -2.32
CA PRO A 4 3.44 19.17 -2.29
C PRO A 4 2.85 18.03 -1.46
N ASP A 5 2.29 18.38 -0.29
CA ASP A 5 1.48 17.45 0.48
C ASP A 5 0.29 17.07 -0.41
N MET A 6 0.36 15.87 -0.97
CA MET A 6 -0.70 15.23 -1.75
C MET A 6 -1.37 14.25 -0.79
N PRO A 7 -2.26 14.73 0.09
CA PRO A 7 -2.93 13.86 1.04
C PRO A 7 -3.82 12.88 0.27
N PHE A 8 -3.81 11.63 0.71
CA PHE A 8 -4.81 10.69 0.27
C PHE A 8 -6.18 11.14 0.78
N ARG A 9 -7.20 10.95 -0.05
CA ARG A 9 -8.60 11.23 0.35
C ARG A 9 -9.02 10.41 1.58
N ALA A 10 -8.45 9.21 1.72
CA ALA A 10 -8.58 8.37 2.90
C ALA A 10 -7.21 7.76 3.23
N PRO A 11 -6.76 7.83 4.49
CA PRO A 11 -5.48 7.26 4.88
C PRO A 11 -5.45 5.76 4.60
N VAL A 12 -4.26 5.25 4.31
CA VAL A 12 -4.02 3.82 4.08
C VAL A 12 -3.26 3.28 5.26
N THR A 13 -3.87 2.38 6.03
CA THR A 13 -3.15 1.65 7.07
C THR A 13 -2.68 0.31 6.51
N ILE A 14 -1.46 -0.10 6.80
CA ILE A 14 -0.94 -1.43 6.46
C ILE A 14 -0.46 -2.14 7.72
N ARG A 15 -0.53 -3.47 7.72
CA ARG A 15 0.17 -4.29 8.73
C ARG A 15 1.50 -4.78 8.17
N LEU A 16 2.55 -4.38 8.84
CA LEU A 16 3.90 -4.86 8.59
C LEU A 16 4.04 -6.31 9.06
N GLN A 17 5.01 -7.03 8.50
CA GLN A 17 5.37 -8.39 8.92
C GLN A 17 5.70 -8.50 10.42
N SER A 18 6.18 -7.42 11.03
CA SER A 18 6.47 -7.33 12.46
C SER A 18 5.22 -7.25 13.34
N GLY A 19 4.02 -7.20 12.74
CA GLY A 19 2.74 -7.02 13.43
C GLY A 19 2.35 -5.56 13.69
N LEU A 20 3.24 -4.61 13.41
CA LEU A 20 3.00 -3.18 13.57
C LEU A 20 2.08 -2.63 12.48
N GLU A 21 1.15 -1.77 12.87
CA GLU A 21 0.27 -1.04 11.96
C GLU A 21 0.87 0.32 11.64
N ARG A 22 0.87 0.69 10.35
CA ARG A 22 1.38 1.99 9.90
C ARG A 22 0.36 2.67 8.99
N SER A 23 0.00 3.90 9.33
CA SER A 23 -1.01 4.69 8.60
C SER A 23 -0.35 5.79 7.77
N PHE A 24 -0.62 5.78 6.47
CA PHE A 24 -0.14 6.77 5.50
C PHE A 24 -1.25 7.76 5.16
N GLY A 25 -1.04 9.03 5.49
CA GLY A 25 -1.95 10.13 5.17
C GLY A 25 -1.74 10.73 3.78
N SER A 26 -0.55 10.57 3.20
CA SER A 26 -0.14 11.26 1.96
C SER A 26 0.64 10.33 1.03
N VAL A 27 0.66 10.68 -0.27
CA VAL A 27 1.46 9.95 -1.28
C VAL A 27 2.95 9.96 -0.94
N TYR A 28 3.42 11.07 -0.38
CA TYR A 28 4.81 11.21 0.02
C TYR A 28 5.18 10.19 1.10
N ASP A 29 4.35 10.07 2.14
CA ASP A 29 4.50 9.09 3.22
C ASP A 29 4.55 7.66 2.69
N ALA A 30 3.66 7.33 1.75
CA ALA A 30 3.67 6.01 1.10
C ALA A 30 4.91 5.79 0.23
N LEU A 31 5.39 6.81 -0.49
CA LEU A 31 6.59 6.72 -1.31
C LEU A 31 7.85 6.55 -0.45
N ASP A 32 7.96 7.32 0.64
CA ASP A 32 9.05 7.22 1.61
C ASP A 32 9.12 5.80 2.20
N PHE A 33 7.97 5.25 2.59
CA PHE A 33 7.88 3.88 3.08
C PHE A 33 8.32 2.85 2.03
N LEU A 34 7.93 3.03 0.77
CA LEU A 34 8.39 2.17 -0.33
C LEU A 34 9.92 2.22 -0.48
N GLU A 35 10.54 3.38 -0.40
CA GLU A 35 11.98 3.53 -0.65
C GLU A 35 12.85 3.11 0.56
N ASN A 36 12.43 3.48 1.77
CA ASN A 36 13.22 3.34 3.00
C ASN A 36 12.88 2.07 3.79
N GLU A 37 11.60 1.78 3.99
CA GLU A 37 11.15 0.75 4.94
C GLU A 37 10.72 -0.56 4.26
N TRP A 38 10.54 -0.56 2.94
CA TRP A 38 10.04 -1.72 2.23
C TRP A 38 11.06 -2.88 2.22
N PRO A 39 10.74 -4.03 2.83
CA PRO A 39 11.69 -5.13 2.96
C PRO A 39 11.87 -5.93 1.65
N LEU A 40 10.86 -5.93 0.78
CA LEU A 40 10.79 -6.76 -0.42
C LEU A 40 10.90 -5.91 -1.69
N LYS A 41 12.07 -5.33 -1.96
CA LYS A 41 12.31 -4.37 -3.06
C LYS A 41 12.23 -4.96 -4.48
N HIS A 42 11.82 -6.22 -4.62
CA HIS A 42 11.91 -7.02 -5.84
C HIS A 42 10.54 -7.41 -6.45
N GLY A 43 9.45 -6.74 -6.07
CA GLY A 43 8.13 -6.93 -6.68
C GLY A 43 7.90 -6.04 -7.91
N GLU A 44 7.38 -6.60 -9.01
CA GLU A 44 6.98 -5.79 -10.18
C GLU A 44 5.90 -4.75 -9.80
N ARG A 45 4.97 -5.13 -8.90
CA ARG A 45 4.00 -4.16 -8.38
C ARG A 45 4.57 -3.13 -7.43
N TYR A 46 5.65 -3.45 -6.70
CA TYR A 46 6.37 -2.43 -5.93
C TYR A 46 6.90 -1.34 -6.86
N GLN A 47 7.57 -1.72 -7.96
CA GLN A 47 8.06 -0.76 -8.94
C GLN A 47 6.94 0.04 -9.61
N ARG A 48 5.78 -0.60 -9.84
CA ARG A 48 4.59 0.10 -10.32
C ARG A 48 4.05 1.07 -9.27
N ALA A 49 3.95 0.69 -8.00
CA ALA A 49 3.50 1.57 -6.92
C ALA A 49 4.39 2.81 -6.81
N VAL A 50 5.72 2.64 -6.79
CA VAL A 50 6.69 3.75 -6.78
C VAL A 50 6.47 4.69 -7.98
N ARG A 51 6.36 4.14 -9.20
CA ARG A 51 6.08 4.96 -10.40
C ARG A 51 4.77 5.72 -10.29
N ARG A 52 3.71 5.08 -9.78
CA ARG A 52 2.38 5.70 -9.63
C ARG A 52 2.36 6.78 -8.55
N CYS A 53 2.99 6.54 -7.39
CA CYS A 53 3.16 7.55 -6.34
C CYS A 53 3.94 8.75 -6.86
N ARG A 54 5.05 8.52 -7.55
CA ARG A 54 5.86 9.61 -8.13
C ARG A 54 5.09 10.41 -9.19
N ALA A 55 4.32 9.74 -10.05
CA ALA A 55 3.49 10.40 -11.04
C ALA A 55 2.32 11.18 -10.40
N ALA A 56 1.76 10.71 -9.28
CA ALA A 56 0.76 11.46 -8.50
C ALA A 56 1.36 12.71 -7.84
N LEU A 57 2.59 12.65 -7.31
CA LEU A 57 3.31 13.84 -6.81
C LEU A 57 3.55 14.89 -7.91
N ASN A 58 3.75 14.44 -9.15
CA ASN A 58 3.87 15.31 -10.33
C ASN A 58 2.52 15.81 -10.86
N ARG A 59 1.40 15.56 -10.15
CA ARG A 59 0.03 15.85 -10.59
C ARG A 59 -0.37 15.21 -11.92
N MET A 60 0.35 14.19 -12.38
CA MET A 60 0.05 13.47 -13.62
C MET A 60 -1.06 12.44 -13.43
N LEU A 61 -1.22 11.93 -12.21
CA LEU A 61 -2.21 10.92 -11.85
C LEU A 61 -2.96 11.36 -10.58
N PRO A 62 -4.22 10.95 -10.40
CA PRO A 62 -4.92 11.16 -9.15
C PRO A 62 -4.29 10.32 -8.03
N THR A 63 -4.34 10.88 -6.82
CA THR A 63 -3.86 10.29 -5.56
C THR A 63 -4.49 8.91 -5.29
N GLU A 64 -5.73 8.72 -5.72
CA GLU A 64 -6.47 7.45 -5.62
C GLU A 64 -5.80 6.31 -6.39
N VAL A 65 -5.30 6.59 -7.60
CA VAL A 65 -4.61 5.57 -8.42
C VAL A 65 -3.26 5.18 -7.81
N ALA A 66 -2.56 6.13 -7.18
CA ALA A 66 -1.34 5.82 -6.42
C ALA A 66 -1.65 4.94 -5.20
N ARG A 67 -2.73 5.26 -4.48
CA ARG A 67 -3.24 4.49 -3.34
C ARG A 67 -3.58 3.05 -3.73
N GLU A 68 -4.33 2.84 -4.81
CA GLU A 68 -4.68 1.51 -5.29
C GLU A 68 -3.43 0.69 -5.68
N ALA A 69 -2.48 1.32 -6.36
CA ALA A 69 -1.22 0.69 -6.72
C ALA A 69 -0.40 0.29 -5.49
N PHE A 70 -0.41 1.13 -4.44
CA PHE A 70 0.25 0.85 -3.18
C PHE A 70 -0.40 -0.34 -2.45
N ILE A 71 -1.73 -0.37 -2.33
CA ILE A 71 -2.48 -1.49 -1.72
C ILE A 71 -2.20 -2.80 -2.48
N ALA A 72 -2.18 -2.74 -3.81
CA ALA A 72 -1.85 -3.88 -4.64
C ALA A 72 -0.43 -4.42 -4.39
N ALA A 73 0.56 -3.55 -4.22
CA ALA A 73 1.93 -3.95 -3.87
C ALA A 73 2.00 -4.56 -2.45
N CYS A 74 1.26 -3.99 -1.50
CA CYS A 74 1.13 -4.45 -0.13
C CYS A 74 0.56 -5.87 -0.05
N LEU A 75 -0.50 -6.15 -0.82
CA LEU A 75 -1.10 -7.49 -0.91
C LEU A 75 -0.12 -8.55 -1.44
N GLU A 76 0.65 -8.24 -2.48
CA GLU A 76 1.64 -9.18 -3.03
C GLU A 76 2.84 -9.40 -2.13
N ALA A 77 3.21 -8.39 -1.33
CA ALA A 77 4.28 -8.51 -0.34
C ALA A 77 3.85 -9.22 0.95
N GLY A 78 2.59 -9.66 1.06
CA GLY A 78 2.06 -10.27 2.29
C GLY A 78 1.85 -9.26 3.42
N MET A 79 1.81 -7.96 3.12
CA MET A 79 1.54 -6.88 4.05
C MET A 79 0.14 -6.31 3.76
N PRO A 80 -0.96 -6.94 4.21
CA PRO A 80 -2.30 -6.50 3.82
C PRO A 80 -2.58 -5.06 4.30
N ALA A 81 -3.16 -4.26 3.40
CA ALA A 81 -3.67 -2.95 3.76
C ALA A 81 -4.96 -3.09 4.56
N ILE A 82 -4.97 -2.55 5.77
CA ILE A 82 -6.16 -2.35 6.59
C ILE A 82 -6.78 -1.02 6.17
N MET A 83 -7.66 -1.08 5.18
CA MET A 83 -8.42 0.10 4.78
C MET A 83 -9.41 0.46 5.89
N VAL A 84 -9.18 1.55 6.62
CA VAL A 84 -10.18 2.16 7.52
C VAL A 84 -11.21 2.85 6.64
N GLY A 85 -12.10 2.06 6.07
CA GLY A 85 -13.05 2.50 5.04
C GLY A 85 -13.86 1.33 4.49
N GLY A 86 -14.45 0.54 5.39
CA GLY A 86 -15.64 -0.27 5.13
C GLY A 86 -15.55 -1.29 3.99
N ILE A 87 -14.69 -2.30 4.10
CA ILE A 87 -15.04 -3.71 3.85
C ILE A 87 -13.82 -4.56 4.22
N ALA A 88 -13.96 -5.39 5.25
CA ALA A 88 -12.95 -6.38 5.60
C ALA A 88 -12.78 -7.35 4.42
N PHE A 89 -11.70 -7.23 3.66
CA PHE A 89 -11.29 -8.28 2.74
C PHE A 89 -10.73 -9.41 3.60
N ALA A 90 -11.61 -10.31 4.02
CA ALA A 90 -11.22 -11.53 4.72
C ALA A 90 -10.30 -12.33 3.79
N PRO A 91 -9.11 -12.79 4.25
CA PRO A 91 -8.34 -13.75 3.48
C PRO A 91 -9.17 -15.02 3.41
N SER A 92 -9.66 -15.35 2.21
CA SER A 92 -10.38 -16.59 1.93
C SER A 92 -9.59 -17.76 2.53
N GLY A 93 -10.21 -18.40 3.53
CA GLY A 93 -9.63 -19.52 4.26
C GLY A 93 -9.27 -20.64 3.31
N ASN A 94 -7.97 -20.93 3.20
CA ASN A 94 -7.53 -22.22 2.72
C ASN A 94 -7.39 -23.15 3.94
N GLY A 95 -8.40 -23.98 4.15
CA GLY A 95 -8.60 -24.77 5.35
C GLY A 95 -9.04 -26.20 5.10
N ARG A 96 -8.31 -26.90 4.22
CA ARG A 96 -8.02 -28.35 4.31
C ARG A 96 -9.21 -29.30 4.05
N ILE A 97 -9.19 -29.86 2.84
CA ILE A 97 -9.59 -31.24 2.62
C ILE A 97 -8.85 -32.16 3.61
N ALA A 98 -9.58 -32.90 4.43
CA ALA A 98 -9.06 -34.06 5.15
C ALA A 98 -10.18 -35.10 5.27
N ALA A 99 -9.82 -36.31 4.89
CA ALA A 99 -10.67 -37.47 4.70
C ALA A 99 -11.24 -38.04 6.01
N SER A 100 -12.42 -38.64 5.95
CA SER A 100 -12.72 -40.06 6.25
C SER A 100 -14.22 -40.32 6.20
#